data_AF-A0A228QA16-F1
#
_entry.id   AF-A0A228QA16-F1
#
_cell.length_a   1.000
_cell.length_b   1.000
_cell.length_c   1.000
_cell.angle_alpha   90.00
_cell.angle_beta   90.00
_cell.angle_gamma   90.00
#
_symmetry.space_group_name_H-M   'P 1'
#
loop_
_entity.id
_entity.type
_entity.pdbx_description
1 polymer ?
#
loop_
_entity_poly.entity_id
_entity_poly.type
_entity_poly.pdbx_seq_one_letter_code
_entity_poly.pdbx_strand_id
1 'polypeptide(L)'
;MSEPLQQNESESAKAEASYVVPGLERGLRILAEFSPREPVLGAPELSKRLGIPRTTVFRLLQTLESLGFLERADKDRNYKLGIAVLRLGFEYLSSLELTDLGLPVIESLRDATGFTTHIVIRDGRDVVFVAKAQSQSPVFSSIRVNVGTRLPAYATTHGHVLMGDLSLKELHALYPEGVLNRMTSATPETVDALYEVIREDALRGYGVSNSSFERGISVVTAPVRNETQRIVACITVTVPRPEIDAALIADGLIDKVQRAAAELSRRLNYRSDDEHTFLKALGLR
;
A
#
# COMPACT_ATOMS: atom_id res chain seq x y z
N MET A 1 48.15 -14.42 15.42
CA MET A 1 47.97 -13.31 14.46
C MET A 1 46.72 -13.61 13.64
N SER A 2 45.55 -13.21 14.11
CA SER A 2 44.29 -13.27 13.35
C SER A 2 43.28 -12.27 13.91
N GLU A 3 43.33 -11.05 13.38
CA GLU A 3 42.22 -10.10 13.18
C GLU A 3 42.80 -9.01 12.27
N PRO A 4 42.11 -8.61 11.17
CA PRO A 4 40.79 -7.99 11.24
C PRO A 4 39.83 -8.33 10.06
N LEU A 5 38.61 -8.77 10.36
CA LEU A 5 37.49 -8.82 9.39
C LEU A 5 36.29 -7.94 9.81
N GLN A 6 36.26 -7.44 11.05
CA GLN A 6 35.12 -6.67 11.58
C GLN A 6 35.16 -5.15 11.28
N GLN A 7 36.28 -4.60 10.78
CA GLN A 7 36.35 -3.16 10.48
C GLN A 7 35.63 -2.79 9.18
N ASN A 8 35.58 -3.68 8.18
CA ASN A 8 35.09 -3.37 6.84
C ASN A 8 33.56 -3.23 6.73
N GLU A 9 32.78 -3.99 7.50
CA GLU A 9 31.30 -3.90 7.47
C GLU A 9 30.79 -2.62 8.16
N SER A 10 31.53 -2.14 9.16
CA SER A 10 31.18 -0.91 9.91
C SER A 10 31.43 0.38 9.12
N GLU A 11 32.39 0.36 8.19
CA GLU A 11 32.67 1.47 7.27
C GLU A 11 31.67 1.54 6.12
N SER A 12 31.22 0.39 5.59
CA SER A 12 30.21 0.33 4.51
C SER A 12 28.86 0.91 4.94
N ALA A 13 28.38 0.57 6.16
CA ALA A 13 27.13 1.12 6.70
C ALA A 13 27.23 2.61 7.08
N LYS A 14 28.43 3.08 7.47
CA LYS A 14 28.71 4.51 7.69
C LYS A 14 28.77 5.30 6.37
N ALA A 15 29.26 4.69 5.30
CA ALA A 15 29.36 5.30 3.97
C ALA A 15 27.98 5.47 3.31
N GLU A 16 27.05 4.52 3.49
CA GLU A 16 25.66 4.64 2.99
C GLU A 16 24.86 5.74 3.70
N ALA A 17 25.07 5.94 5.01
CA ALA A 17 24.47 7.04 5.75
C ALA A 17 25.02 8.43 5.35
N SER A 18 26.17 8.49 4.65
CA SER A 18 26.90 9.71 4.31
C SER A 18 26.37 10.46 3.07
N TYR A 19 25.42 9.90 2.32
CA TYR A 19 24.84 10.54 1.12
C TYR A 19 23.43 11.15 1.33
N VAL A 20 22.91 11.11 2.56
CA VAL A 20 21.60 11.70 2.88
C VAL A 20 21.75 13.22 2.97
N VAL A 21 21.03 13.96 2.11
CA VAL A 21 20.96 15.43 2.17
C VAL A 21 19.97 15.83 3.27
N PRO A 22 20.41 16.30 4.46
CA PRO A 22 19.52 16.38 5.62
C PRO A 22 18.40 17.40 5.47
N GLY A 23 18.61 18.45 4.67
CA GLY A 23 17.58 19.44 4.36
C GLY A 23 16.42 18.85 3.55
N LEU A 24 16.73 17.99 2.57
CA LEU A 24 15.74 17.32 1.74
C LEU A 24 14.92 16.32 2.55
N GLU A 25 15.58 15.44 3.31
CA GLU A 25 14.94 14.46 4.18
C GLU A 25 13.94 15.13 5.14
N ARG A 26 14.39 16.18 5.84
CA ARG A 26 13.54 16.92 6.80
C ARG A 26 12.37 17.62 6.12
N GLY A 27 12.57 18.16 4.92
CA GLY A 27 11.49 18.76 4.13
C GLY A 27 10.40 17.75 3.77
N LEU A 28 10.79 16.57 3.30
CA LEU A 28 9.85 15.48 2.99
C LEU A 28 9.14 14.95 4.23
N ARG A 29 9.86 14.81 5.35
CA ARG A 29 9.26 14.43 6.64
C ARG A 29 8.21 15.43 7.12
N ILE A 30 8.42 16.73 6.95
CA ILE A 30 7.40 17.75 7.26
C ILE A 30 6.11 17.51 6.46
N LEU A 31 6.20 17.20 5.16
CA LEU A 31 5.01 16.93 4.35
C LEU A 31 4.27 15.66 4.81
N ALA A 32 4.98 14.66 5.31
CA ALA A 32 4.40 13.41 5.80
C ALA A 32 3.66 13.52 7.15
N GLU A 33 3.83 14.62 7.89
CA GLU A 33 3.14 14.84 9.17
C GLU A 33 1.65 15.23 9.02
N PHE A 34 1.26 15.74 7.85
CA PHE A 34 -0.12 16.14 7.59
C PHE A 34 -1.00 14.93 7.30
N SER A 35 -2.21 14.91 7.86
CA SER A 35 -3.16 13.81 7.65
C SER A 35 -4.59 14.31 7.55
N PRO A 36 -5.56 13.50 7.09
CA PRO A 36 -6.98 13.89 7.11
C PRO A 36 -7.51 14.23 8.51
N ARG A 37 -6.91 13.68 9.57
CA ARG A 37 -7.27 13.98 10.97
C ARG A 37 -6.63 15.26 11.48
N GLU A 38 -5.45 15.61 10.96
CA GLU A 38 -4.69 16.80 11.32
C GLU A 38 -4.22 17.52 10.04
N PRO A 39 -5.14 18.20 9.33
CA PRO A 39 -4.83 18.81 8.04
C PRO A 39 -4.07 20.14 8.17
N VAL A 40 -4.01 20.70 9.38
CA VAL A 40 -3.41 22.00 9.67
C VAL A 40 -2.42 21.85 10.82
N LEU A 41 -1.16 22.24 10.60
CA LEU A 41 -0.08 22.13 11.58
C LEU A 41 0.77 23.40 11.62
N GLY A 42 1.27 23.73 12.81
CA GLY A 42 2.16 24.86 13.06
C GLY A 42 3.62 24.46 13.27
N ALA A 43 4.54 25.41 13.10
CA ALA A 43 5.97 25.21 13.33
C ALA A 43 6.36 24.68 14.74
N PRO A 44 5.70 25.08 15.86
CA PRO A 44 6.00 24.52 17.17
C PRO A 44 5.70 23.02 17.27
N GLU A 45 4.57 22.61 16.72
CA GLU A 45 4.10 21.22 16.76
C GLU A 45 5.01 20.32 15.92
N LEU A 46 5.31 20.74 14.69
CA LEU A 46 6.23 20.03 13.80
C LEU A 46 7.65 19.93 14.39
N SER A 47 8.12 20.98 15.06
CA SER A 47 9.43 20.97 15.74
C SER A 47 9.47 19.92 16.85
N LYS A 48 8.40 19.81 17.64
CA LYS A 48 8.28 18.82 18.73
C LYS A 48 8.20 17.40 18.18
N ARG A 49 7.36 17.15 17.16
CA ARG A 49 7.16 15.82 16.57
C ARG A 49 8.41 15.26 15.89
N LEU A 50 9.08 16.11 15.11
CA LEU A 50 10.24 15.68 14.32
C LEU A 50 11.56 15.75 15.10
N GLY A 51 11.58 16.38 16.29
CA GLY A 51 12.80 16.59 17.07
C GLY A 51 13.78 17.56 16.40
N ILE A 52 13.29 18.50 15.59
CA ILE A 52 14.11 19.43 14.78
C ILE A 52 14.01 20.83 15.39
N PRO A 53 15.11 21.63 15.45
CA PRO A 53 15.07 23.00 15.94
C PRO A 53 14.05 23.86 15.20
N ARG A 54 13.28 24.66 15.95
CA ARG A 54 12.19 25.49 15.41
C ARG A 54 12.65 26.43 14.29
N THR A 55 13.87 26.96 14.36
CA THR A 55 14.48 27.79 13.31
C THR A 55 14.67 27.04 12.00
N THR A 56 15.05 25.75 12.06
CA THR A 56 15.19 24.88 10.89
C THR A 56 13.82 24.55 10.30
N VAL A 57 12.84 24.20 11.14
CA VAL A 57 11.46 23.94 10.70
C VAL A 57 10.87 25.17 9.99
N PHE A 58 11.06 26.37 10.53
CA PHE A 58 10.60 27.61 9.87
C PHE A 58 11.19 27.79 8.46
N ARG A 59 12.49 27.57 8.29
CA ARG A 59 13.14 27.68 6.96
C ARG A 59 12.62 26.64 5.97
N LEU A 60 12.42 25.41 6.42
CA LEU A 60 11.86 24.34 5.59
C LEU A 60 10.42 24.65 5.20
N LEU A 61 9.59 25.11 6.14
CA LEU A 61 8.21 25.51 5.88
C LEU A 61 8.13 26.65 4.86
N GLN A 62 8.98 27.68 4.97
CA GLN A 62 9.05 28.76 3.96
C GLN A 62 9.47 28.25 2.58
N THR A 63 10.38 27.28 2.53
CA THR A 63 10.84 26.67 1.27
C THR A 63 9.72 25.84 0.64
N LEU A 64 9.01 25.03 1.43
CA LEU A 64 7.89 24.24 0.96
C LEU A 64 6.70 25.13 0.54
N GLU A 65 6.47 26.24 1.25
CA GLU A 65 5.48 27.26 0.90
C GLU A 65 5.82 27.94 -0.43
N SER A 66 7.08 28.36 -0.64
CA SER A 66 7.50 29.00 -1.90
C SER A 66 7.44 28.06 -3.10
N LEU A 67 7.62 26.76 -2.88
CA LEU A 67 7.46 25.72 -3.89
C LEU A 67 6.00 25.26 -4.09
N GLY A 68 5.05 25.78 -3.30
CA GLY A 68 3.62 25.46 -3.39
C GLY A 68 3.24 24.09 -2.79
N PHE A 69 4.15 23.42 -2.07
CA PHE A 69 3.86 22.18 -1.35
C PHE A 69 3.12 22.42 -0.04
N LEU A 70 3.23 23.63 0.52
CA LEU A 70 2.45 24.08 1.67
C LEU A 70 1.76 25.41 1.37
N GLU A 71 0.64 25.64 2.04
CA GLU A 71 -0.08 26.91 2.01
C GLU A 71 -0.36 27.37 3.44
N ARG A 72 -0.51 28.67 3.65
CA ARG A 72 -1.03 29.19 4.92
C ARG A 72 -2.48 28.74 5.10
N ALA A 73 -2.75 28.13 6.24
CA ALA A 73 -4.11 27.75 6.62
C ALA A 73 -4.87 28.94 7.24
N ASP A 74 -4.16 29.79 7.98
CA ASP A 74 -4.74 30.89 8.75
C ASP A 74 -3.74 32.04 8.98
N LYS A 75 -4.18 33.06 9.74
CA LYS A 75 -3.37 34.21 10.14
C LYS A 75 -2.33 33.85 11.21
N ASP A 76 -2.46 32.71 11.88
CA ASP A 76 -1.63 32.28 13.00
C ASP A 76 -0.39 31.48 12.55
N ARG A 77 -0.02 31.63 11.27
CA ARG A 77 1.14 30.99 10.65
C ARG A 77 1.07 29.46 10.66
N ASN A 78 -0.13 28.88 10.71
CA ASN A 78 -0.29 27.45 10.46
C ASN A 78 -0.25 27.15 8.96
N TYR A 79 0.09 25.91 8.63
CA TYR A 79 0.23 25.43 7.28
C TYR A 79 -0.72 24.27 7.02
N LYS A 80 -1.08 24.07 5.75
CA LYS A 80 -1.75 22.89 5.21
C LYS A 80 -1.02 22.45 3.94
N LEU A 81 -1.25 21.22 3.48
CA LEU A 81 -0.73 20.75 2.20
C LEU A 81 -1.26 21.63 1.05
N GLY A 82 -0.35 22.05 0.17
CA GLY A 82 -0.65 22.81 -1.04
C GLY A 82 -0.80 21.92 -2.27
N ILE A 83 -1.33 22.47 -3.36
CA ILE A 83 -1.66 21.71 -4.57
C ILE A 83 -0.44 21.04 -5.25
N ALA A 84 0.79 21.52 -5.01
CA ALA A 84 1.98 20.92 -5.60
C ALA A 84 2.23 19.48 -5.10
N VAL A 85 1.73 19.13 -3.90
CA VAL A 85 1.78 17.75 -3.38
C VAL A 85 1.00 16.80 -4.31
N LEU A 86 -0.18 17.23 -4.77
CA LEU A 86 -0.98 16.45 -5.71
C LEU A 86 -0.29 16.30 -7.06
N ARG A 87 0.47 17.29 -7.54
CA ARG A 87 1.18 17.19 -8.81
C ARG A 87 2.19 16.03 -8.82
N LEU A 88 2.93 15.82 -7.73
CA LEU A 88 3.83 14.67 -7.60
C LEU A 88 3.07 13.34 -7.54
N GLY A 89 1.95 13.31 -6.81
CA GLY A 89 1.09 12.13 -6.73
C GLY A 89 0.47 11.78 -8.07
N PHE A 90 -0.04 12.77 -8.81
CA PHE A 90 -0.58 12.58 -10.15
C PHE A 90 0.50 12.18 -11.15
N GLU A 91 1.68 12.77 -11.13
CA GLU A 91 2.77 12.36 -12.03
C GLU A 91 3.17 10.90 -11.78
N TYR A 92 3.27 10.50 -10.50
CA TYR A 92 3.49 9.10 -10.15
C TYR A 92 2.35 8.21 -10.64
N LEU A 93 1.09 8.55 -10.37
CA LEU A 93 -0.07 7.76 -10.81
C LEU A 93 -0.16 7.70 -12.35
N SER A 94 0.00 8.81 -13.06
CA SER A 94 0.00 8.87 -14.52
C SER A 94 1.22 8.18 -15.15
N SER A 95 2.34 8.05 -14.43
CA SER A 95 3.48 7.23 -14.88
C SER A 95 3.21 5.73 -14.74
N LEU A 96 2.22 5.33 -13.95
CA LEU A 96 1.81 3.95 -13.83
C LEU A 96 0.86 3.62 -15.01
N GLU A 97 1.38 2.95 -16.03
CA GLU A 97 0.54 2.28 -17.05
C GLU A 97 -0.59 1.45 -16.41
N LEU A 98 -0.35 0.96 -15.18
CA LEU A 98 -1.30 0.25 -14.33
C LEU A 98 -2.63 0.98 -14.12
N THR A 99 -2.66 2.29 -13.86
CA THR A 99 -3.92 2.99 -13.57
C THR A 99 -4.72 3.25 -14.84
N ASP A 100 -4.05 3.67 -15.92
CA ASP A 100 -4.71 3.95 -17.20
C ASP A 100 -5.27 2.67 -17.83
N LEU A 101 -4.51 1.58 -17.78
CA LEU A 101 -4.95 0.27 -18.28
C LEU A 101 -5.97 -0.40 -17.35
N GLY A 102 -5.86 -0.13 -16.05
CA GLY A 102 -6.64 -0.79 -15.01
C GLY A 102 -7.98 -0.12 -14.70
N LEU A 103 -8.14 1.18 -14.93
CA LEU A 103 -9.40 1.87 -14.64
C LEU A 103 -10.60 1.25 -15.39
N PRO A 104 -10.54 0.98 -16.72
CA PRO A 104 -11.63 0.31 -17.42
C PRO A 104 -11.93 -1.10 -16.89
N VAL A 105 -10.90 -1.79 -16.38
CA VAL A 105 -11.04 -3.15 -15.83
C VAL A 105 -11.82 -3.12 -14.52
N ILE A 106 -11.47 -2.21 -13.60
CA ILE A 106 -12.18 -2.10 -12.32
C ILE A 106 -13.59 -1.53 -12.48
N GLU A 107 -13.82 -0.68 -13.47
CA GLU A 107 -15.17 -0.17 -13.81
C GLU A 107 -16.07 -1.30 -14.33
N SER A 108 -15.57 -2.12 -15.25
CA SER A 108 -16.31 -3.29 -15.74
C SER A 108 -16.60 -4.29 -14.62
N LEU A 109 -15.64 -4.52 -13.71
CA LEU A 109 -15.84 -5.36 -12.54
C LEU A 109 -16.88 -4.77 -11.57
N ARG A 110 -16.86 -3.45 -11.34
CA ARG A 110 -17.89 -2.75 -10.56
C ARG A 110 -19.26 -2.99 -11.18
N ASP A 111 -19.41 -2.82 -12.49
CA ASP A 111 -20.71 -3.02 -13.16
C ASP A 111 -21.19 -4.46 -13.09
N ALA A 112 -20.28 -5.43 -13.19
CA ALA A 112 -20.60 -6.85 -13.11
C ALA A 112 -20.93 -7.35 -11.69
N THR A 113 -20.49 -6.64 -10.65
CA THR A 113 -20.62 -7.07 -9.25
C THR A 113 -21.53 -6.17 -8.42
N GLY A 114 -21.76 -4.93 -8.86
CA GLY A 114 -22.46 -3.89 -8.11
C GLY A 114 -21.65 -3.32 -6.93
N PHE A 115 -20.42 -3.76 -6.69
CA PHE A 115 -19.60 -3.34 -5.55
C PHE A 115 -18.50 -2.37 -5.95
N THR A 116 -17.97 -1.65 -4.96
CA THR A 116 -16.82 -0.76 -5.15
C THR A 116 -15.58 -1.60 -5.41
N THR A 117 -14.81 -1.22 -6.44
CA THR A 117 -13.59 -1.91 -6.85
C THR A 117 -12.38 -0.99 -6.78
N HIS A 118 -11.20 -1.56 -6.56
CA HIS A 118 -9.96 -0.83 -6.41
C HIS A 118 -8.78 -1.51 -7.10
N ILE A 119 -7.79 -0.71 -7.48
CA ILE A 119 -6.43 -1.16 -7.72
C ILE A 119 -5.60 -0.76 -6.52
N VAL A 120 -4.86 -1.72 -5.97
CA VAL A 120 -4.03 -1.53 -4.78
C VAL A 120 -2.61 -1.99 -5.09
N ILE A 121 -1.62 -1.20 -4.69
CA ILE A 121 -0.19 -1.54 -4.79
C ILE A 121 0.43 -1.65 -3.40
N ARG A 122 1.62 -2.24 -3.29
CA ARG A 122 2.40 -2.27 -2.06
C ARG A 122 3.48 -1.20 -2.12
N ASP A 123 3.61 -0.45 -1.04
CA ASP A 123 4.72 0.47 -0.80
C ASP A 123 5.34 0.16 0.57
N GLY A 124 6.45 -0.57 0.54
CA GLY A 124 7.10 -1.08 1.74
C GLY A 124 6.15 -1.96 2.56
N ARG A 125 5.78 -1.48 3.75
CA ARG A 125 4.91 -2.14 4.74
C ARG A 125 3.44 -1.76 4.64
N ASP A 126 3.10 -0.86 3.73
CA ASP A 126 1.73 -0.41 3.50
C ASP A 126 1.22 -0.88 2.15
N VAL A 127 -0.11 -0.93 2.04
CA VAL A 127 -0.82 -0.95 0.78
C VAL A 127 -1.35 0.43 0.46
N VAL A 128 -1.33 0.80 -0.82
CA VAL A 128 -1.79 2.11 -1.32
C VAL A 128 -2.86 1.89 -2.37
N PHE A 129 -4.01 2.53 -2.18
CA PHE A 129 -5.10 2.50 -3.15
C PHE A 129 -4.80 3.53 -4.24
N VAL A 130 -4.62 3.07 -5.48
CA VAL A 130 -4.18 3.93 -6.61
C VAL A 130 -5.29 4.20 -7.63
N ALA A 131 -6.29 3.34 -7.69
CA ALA A 131 -7.50 3.58 -8.48
C ALA A 131 -8.74 3.07 -7.74
N LYS A 132 -9.89 3.68 -8.04
CA LYS A 132 -11.19 3.36 -7.43
C LYS A 132 -12.29 3.53 -8.46
N ALA A 133 -13.14 2.52 -8.60
CA ALA A 133 -14.45 2.65 -9.25
C ALA A 133 -15.54 2.43 -8.21
N GLN A 134 -16.20 3.52 -7.83
CA GLN A 134 -17.21 3.53 -6.77
C GLN A 134 -18.48 2.82 -7.21
N SER A 135 -19.07 1.99 -6.34
CA SER A 135 -20.39 1.41 -6.55
C SER A 135 -21.43 2.50 -6.81
N GLN A 136 -22.36 2.23 -7.73
CA GLN A 136 -23.49 3.11 -8.03
C GLN A 136 -24.62 3.00 -7.00
N SER A 137 -24.57 2.01 -6.10
CA SER A 137 -25.58 1.82 -5.06
C SER A 137 -25.41 2.84 -3.93
N PRO A 138 -26.44 3.67 -3.62
CA PRO A 138 -26.38 4.65 -2.54
C PRO A 138 -26.10 4.03 -1.16
N VAL A 139 -26.51 2.78 -0.97
CA VAL A 139 -26.31 2.02 0.29
C VAL A 139 -24.82 1.76 0.57
N PHE A 140 -23.99 1.72 -0.47
CA PHE A 140 -22.56 1.42 -0.37
C PHE A 140 -21.66 2.65 -0.47
N SER A 141 -22.26 3.85 -0.44
CA SER A 141 -21.56 5.15 -0.47
C SER A 141 -20.72 5.44 0.78
N SER A 142 -20.93 4.71 1.88
CA SER A 142 -20.24 4.89 3.16
C SER A 142 -18.80 4.35 3.21
N ILE A 143 -18.34 3.64 2.17
CA ILE A 143 -16.96 3.13 2.10
C ILE A 143 -15.98 4.29 1.87
N ARG A 144 -15.25 4.66 2.92
CA ARG A 144 -14.33 5.82 2.96
C ARG A 144 -12.92 5.56 2.41
N VAL A 145 -12.67 4.41 1.78
CA VAL A 145 -11.37 4.15 1.17
C VAL A 145 -11.29 4.94 -0.14
N ASN A 146 -10.34 5.88 -0.23
CA ASN A 146 -10.13 6.74 -1.39
C ASN A 146 -8.74 6.52 -1.98
N VAL A 147 -8.53 6.96 -3.23
CA VAL A 147 -7.18 6.98 -3.83
C VAL A 147 -6.21 7.74 -2.92
N GLY A 148 -5.02 7.18 -2.71
CA GLY A 148 -4.01 7.66 -1.77
C GLY A 148 -4.16 7.13 -0.33
N THR A 149 -5.23 6.41 0.00
CA THR A 149 -5.39 5.76 1.31
C THR A 149 -4.29 4.72 1.52
N ARG A 150 -3.69 4.70 2.71
CA ARG A 150 -2.66 3.73 3.11
C ARG A 150 -3.13 2.88 4.27
N LEU A 151 -2.95 1.56 4.19
CA LEU A 151 -3.25 0.61 5.26
C LEU A 151 -2.06 -0.33 5.49
N PRO A 152 -1.85 -0.87 6.70
CA PRO A 152 -0.77 -1.81 6.95
C PRO A 152 -0.94 -3.10 6.13
N ALA A 153 0.09 -3.50 5.39
CA ALA A 153 0.04 -4.67 4.51
C ALA A 153 -0.15 -5.97 5.30
N TYR A 154 0.53 -6.14 6.44
CA TYR A 154 0.39 -7.33 7.28
C TYR A 154 -1.02 -7.52 7.86
N ALA A 155 -1.82 -6.46 7.96
CA ALA A 155 -3.15 -6.49 8.56
C ALA A 155 -4.27 -6.58 7.53
N THR A 156 -3.97 -6.56 6.24
CA THR A 156 -4.97 -6.53 5.17
C THR A 156 -4.76 -7.67 4.18
N THR A 157 -5.86 -8.25 3.69
CA THR A 157 -5.82 -9.34 2.71
C THR A 157 -5.22 -8.90 1.37
N HIS A 158 -5.38 -7.64 0.98
CA HIS A 158 -4.66 -7.07 -0.17
C HIS A 158 -3.16 -7.10 0.05
N GLY A 159 -2.70 -6.75 1.25
CA GLY A 159 -1.28 -6.80 1.60
C GLY A 159 -0.75 -8.22 1.59
N HIS A 160 -1.53 -9.19 2.06
CA HIS A 160 -1.16 -10.61 2.00
C HIS A 160 -0.96 -11.06 0.55
N VAL A 161 -1.91 -10.78 -0.34
CA VAL A 161 -1.80 -11.08 -1.78
C VAL A 161 -0.61 -10.35 -2.43
N LEU A 162 -0.40 -9.07 -2.11
CA LEU A 162 0.71 -8.27 -2.63
C LEU A 162 2.09 -8.71 -2.12
N MET A 163 2.14 -9.46 -1.02
CA MET A 163 3.35 -10.10 -0.49
C MET A 163 3.48 -11.57 -0.91
N GLY A 164 2.55 -12.09 -1.73
CA GLY A 164 2.51 -13.47 -2.20
C GLY A 164 3.67 -13.91 -3.09
N ASP A 165 4.64 -13.04 -3.35
CA ASP A 165 5.90 -13.37 -4.03
C ASP A 165 7.16 -13.12 -3.16
N LEU A 166 6.97 -12.82 -1.86
CA LEU A 166 8.06 -12.64 -0.91
C LEU A 166 8.39 -13.96 -0.20
N SER A 167 9.68 -14.26 -0.10
CA SER A 167 10.19 -15.33 0.76
C SER A 167 10.07 -14.96 2.24
N LEU A 168 10.09 -15.96 3.12
CA LEU A 168 10.11 -15.76 4.58
C LEU A 168 11.28 -14.85 5.01
N LYS A 169 12.45 -14.98 4.36
CA LYS A 169 13.61 -14.11 4.62
C LYS A 169 13.33 -12.65 4.27
N GLU A 170 12.70 -12.39 3.14
CA GLU A 170 12.32 -11.03 2.73
C GLU A 170 11.24 -10.45 3.66
N LEU A 171 10.30 -11.25 4.14
CA LEU A 171 9.32 -10.82 5.13
C LEU A 171 9.96 -10.48 6.48
N HIS A 172 10.91 -11.27 6.97
CA HIS A 172 11.67 -10.92 8.18
C HIS A 172 12.52 -9.66 7.98
N ALA A 173 13.10 -9.45 6.80
CA ALA A 173 13.78 -8.20 6.49
C ALA A 173 12.80 -7.02 6.46
N LEU A 174 11.58 -7.24 5.96
CA LEU A 174 10.52 -6.23 5.94
C LEU A 174 10.00 -5.95 7.35
N TYR A 175 9.96 -6.93 8.25
CA TYR A 175 9.46 -6.85 9.63
C TYR A 175 10.47 -7.44 10.66
N PRO A 176 11.62 -6.78 10.92
CA PRO A 176 12.65 -7.30 11.83
C PRO A 176 12.21 -7.34 13.30
N GLU A 177 11.13 -6.64 13.67
CA GLU A 177 10.56 -6.69 15.01
C GLU A 177 9.94 -8.05 15.36
N GLY A 178 9.58 -8.87 14.36
CA GLY A 178 8.98 -10.20 14.53
C GLY A 178 7.54 -10.23 15.04
N VAL A 179 7.12 -9.22 15.82
CA VAL A 179 5.77 -9.08 16.40
C VAL A 179 4.98 -8.01 15.65
N LEU A 180 3.72 -8.32 15.35
CA LEU A 180 2.82 -7.45 14.59
C LEU A 180 1.65 -6.97 15.45
N ASN A 181 1.30 -5.69 15.34
CA ASN A 181 0.22 -5.12 16.14
C ASN A 181 -1.14 -5.66 15.70
N ARG A 182 -1.83 -6.34 16.62
CA ARG A 182 -3.15 -6.90 16.36
C ARG A 182 -4.20 -5.81 16.16
N MET A 183 -4.84 -5.78 14.98
CA MET A 183 -5.93 -4.84 14.68
C MET A 183 -7.30 -5.47 14.86
N THR A 184 -7.43 -6.74 14.50
CA THR A 184 -8.64 -7.56 14.70
C THR A 184 -8.25 -8.95 15.19
N SER A 185 -9.24 -9.79 15.47
CA SER A 185 -8.98 -11.19 15.82
C SER A 185 -8.27 -11.97 14.71
N ALA A 186 -8.40 -11.52 13.45
CA ALA A 186 -7.84 -12.16 12.25
C ALA A 186 -6.47 -11.59 11.83
N THR A 187 -5.95 -10.58 12.52
CA THR A 187 -4.60 -10.05 12.22
C THR A 187 -3.53 -11.04 12.68
N PRO A 188 -2.60 -11.46 11.81
CA PRO A 188 -1.45 -12.27 12.22
C PRO A 188 -0.61 -11.54 13.27
N GLU A 189 -0.21 -12.24 14.33
CA GLU A 189 0.54 -11.65 15.45
C GLU A 189 2.07 -11.76 15.26
N THR A 190 2.54 -12.63 14.37
CA THR A 190 3.96 -12.85 14.08
C THR A 190 4.24 -12.89 12.58
N VAL A 191 5.50 -12.67 12.20
CA VAL A 191 5.95 -12.76 10.80
C VAL A 191 5.77 -14.17 10.24
N ASP A 192 6.03 -15.20 11.03
CA ASP A 192 5.80 -16.60 10.63
C ASP A 192 4.31 -16.87 10.38
N ALA A 193 3.41 -16.41 11.27
CA ALA A 193 1.97 -16.55 11.08
C ALA A 193 1.47 -15.76 9.85
N LEU A 194 2.04 -14.58 9.61
CA LEU A 194 1.77 -13.80 8.40
C LEU A 194 2.20 -14.57 7.14
N TYR A 195 3.39 -15.19 7.16
CA TYR A 195 3.90 -15.97 6.04
C TYR A 195 3.01 -17.17 5.71
N GLU A 196 2.49 -17.87 6.73
CA GLU A 196 1.56 -18.98 6.52
C GLU A 196 0.27 -18.52 5.82
N VAL A 197 -0.32 -17.40 6.26
CA VAL A 197 -1.53 -16.82 5.62
C VAL A 197 -1.24 -16.40 4.18
N ILE A 198 -0.11 -15.73 3.94
CA ILE A 198 0.33 -15.33 2.60
C ILE A 198 0.46 -16.57 1.69
N ARG A 199 1.05 -17.65 2.21
CA ARG A 199 1.24 -18.89 1.47
C ARG A 199 -0.10 -19.53 1.08
N GLU A 200 -1.08 -19.52 1.98
CA GLU A 200 -2.43 -20.03 1.71
C GLU A 200 -3.19 -19.20 0.67
N ASP A 201 -3.10 -17.86 0.73
CA ASP A 201 -3.68 -16.97 -0.29
C ASP A 201 -2.98 -17.16 -1.66
N ALA A 202 -1.65 -17.32 -1.65
CA ALA A 202 -0.86 -17.53 -2.87
C ALA A 202 -1.18 -18.88 -3.54
N LEU A 203 -1.38 -19.95 -2.76
CA LEU A 203 -1.83 -21.26 -3.26
C LEU A 203 -3.20 -21.20 -3.91
N ARG A 204 -4.14 -20.44 -3.31
CA ARG A 204 -5.47 -20.24 -3.88
C ARG A 204 -5.47 -19.32 -5.11
N GLY A 205 -4.48 -18.44 -5.21
CA GLY A 205 -4.39 -17.44 -6.28
C GLY A 205 -5.34 -16.25 -6.08
N TYR A 206 -5.89 -16.10 -4.88
CA TYR A 206 -6.74 -14.99 -4.46
C TYR A 206 -6.81 -14.94 -2.92
N GLY A 207 -7.10 -13.77 -2.39
CA GLY A 207 -7.36 -13.56 -0.97
C GLY A 207 -8.82 -13.24 -0.71
N VAL A 208 -9.36 -13.78 0.39
CA VAL A 208 -10.71 -13.46 0.89
C VAL A 208 -10.61 -13.09 2.35
N SER A 209 -11.32 -12.04 2.74
CA SER A 209 -11.47 -11.67 4.15
C SER A 209 -12.90 -11.35 4.51
N ASN A 210 -13.28 -11.82 5.69
CA ASN A 210 -14.51 -11.49 6.39
C ASN A 210 -14.17 -10.56 7.56
N SER A 211 -14.26 -9.24 7.36
CA SER A 211 -13.96 -8.24 8.40
C SER A 211 -12.55 -8.29 9.02
N SER A 212 -11.52 -8.68 8.25
CA SER A 212 -10.16 -8.83 8.80
C SER A 212 -9.50 -7.51 9.24
N PHE A 213 -9.95 -6.37 8.73
CA PHE A 213 -9.38 -5.06 9.03
C PHE A 213 -10.41 -4.09 9.63
N GLU A 214 -11.51 -3.85 8.91
CA GLU A 214 -12.62 -3.02 9.36
C GLU A 214 -13.86 -3.89 9.55
N ARG A 215 -14.49 -3.80 10.73
CA ARG A 215 -15.69 -4.57 11.03
C ARG A 215 -16.81 -4.20 10.07
N GLY A 216 -17.44 -5.21 9.47
CA GLY A 216 -18.53 -4.99 8.53
C GLY A 216 -18.05 -4.75 7.10
N ILE A 217 -16.76 -4.92 6.82
CA ILE A 217 -16.20 -4.83 5.47
C ILE A 217 -15.45 -6.12 5.15
N SER A 218 -15.91 -6.80 4.12
CA SER A 218 -15.28 -7.99 3.56
C SER A 218 -14.67 -7.68 2.20
N VAL A 219 -13.65 -8.44 1.83
CA VAL A 219 -12.89 -8.17 0.60
C VAL A 219 -12.59 -9.45 -0.14
N VAL A 220 -12.61 -9.36 -1.47
CA VAL A 220 -12.07 -10.37 -2.37
C VAL A 220 -11.01 -9.69 -3.21
N THR A 221 -9.83 -10.28 -3.32
CA THR A 221 -8.70 -9.69 -4.04
C THR A 221 -7.88 -10.73 -4.78
N ALA A 222 -7.33 -10.35 -5.93
CA ALA A 222 -6.48 -11.21 -6.75
C ALA A 222 -5.24 -10.45 -7.25
N PRO A 223 -4.09 -11.13 -7.36
CA PRO A 223 -2.83 -10.50 -7.74
C PRO A 223 -2.80 -10.11 -9.22
N VAL A 224 -2.19 -8.97 -9.51
CA VAL A 224 -1.84 -8.51 -10.85
C VAL A 224 -0.34 -8.65 -11.02
N ARG A 225 0.06 -9.34 -12.09
CA ARG A 225 1.47 -9.60 -12.41
C ARG A 225 1.90 -8.82 -13.65
N ASN A 226 3.16 -8.43 -13.70
CA ASN A 226 3.78 -7.83 -14.89
C ASN A 226 4.55 -8.88 -15.71
N GLU A 227 5.22 -8.47 -16.78
CA GLU A 227 6.03 -9.32 -17.65
C GLU A 227 7.15 -10.11 -16.92
N THR A 228 7.59 -9.63 -15.74
CA THR A 228 8.60 -10.31 -14.91
C THR A 228 8.01 -11.35 -13.95
N GLN A 229 6.72 -11.65 -14.06
CA GLN A 229 5.93 -12.51 -13.16
C GLN A 229 5.82 -12.00 -11.70
N ARG A 230 6.35 -10.82 -11.37
CA ARG A 230 6.25 -10.21 -10.04
C ARG A 230 4.85 -9.64 -9.81
N ILE A 231 4.39 -9.69 -8.57
CA ILE A 231 3.12 -9.08 -8.16
C ILE A 231 3.34 -7.57 -8.03
N VAL A 232 2.75 -6.79 -8.93
CA VAL A 232 2.90 -5.33 -8.98
C VAL A 232 1.69 -4.59 -8.41
N ALA A 233 0.53 -5.25 -8.39
CA ALA A 233 -0.71 -4.73 -7.85
C ALA A 233 -1.67 -5.87 -7.47
N CYS A 234 -2.84 -5.53 -6.96
CA CYS A 234 -3.98 -6.42 -6.88
C CYS A 234 -5.28 -5.70 -7.26
N ILE A 235 -6.23 -6.46 -7.81
CA ILE A 235 -7.61 -6.00 -8.03
C ILE A 235 -8.46 -6.45 -6.86
N THR A 236 -9.23 -5.51 -6.33
CA THR A 236 -10.02 -5.69 -5.11
C THR A 236 -11.48 -5.38 -5.36
N VAL A 237 -12.38 -6.22 -4.82
CA VAL A 237 -13.79 -5.87 -4.58
C VAL A 237 -14.00 -5.68 -3.08
N THR A 238 -14.65 -4.57 -2.70
CA THR A 238 -15.04 -4.29 -1.32
C THR A 238 -16.53 -4.54 -1.13
N VAL A 239 -16.87 -5.49 -0.26
CA VAL A 239 -18.23 -5.87 0.11
C VAL A 239 -18.53 -5.28 1.49
N PRO A 240 -19.45 -4.30 1.62
CA PRO A 240 -19.78 -3.66 2.91
C PRO A 240 -20.70 -4.55 3.75
N ARG A 241 -20.24 -5.78 4.02
CA ARG A 241 -20.87 -6.78 4.86
C ARG A 241 -19.80 -7.44 5.72
N PRO A 242 -20.14 -7.94 6.92
CA PRO A 242 -19.16 -8.57 7.80
C PRO A 242 -18.59 -9.88 7.24
N GLU A 243 -19.35 -10.53 6.36
CA GLU A 243 -19.00 -11.76 5.66
C GLU A 243 -19.53 -11.69 4.22
N ILE A 244 -18.87 -12.40 3.30
CA ILE A 244 -19.34 -12.53 1.92
C ILE A 244 -20.39 -13.63 1.84
N ASP A 245 -21.59 -13.26 1.42
CA ASP A 245 -22.71 -14.18 1.29
C ASP A 245 -22.37 -15.37 0.36
N ALA A 246 -22.73 -16.59 0.74
CA ALA A 246 -22.50 -17.78 -0.07
C ALA A 246 -23.11 -17.68 -1.48
N ALA A 247 -24.21 -16.93 -1.63
CA ALA A 247 -24.81 -16.63 -2.91
C ALA A 247 -23.90 -15.80 -3.83
N LEU A 248 -23.14 -14.85 -3.29
CA LEU A 248 -22.16 -14.06 -4.06
C LEU A 248 -20.97 -14.92 -4.51
N ILE A 249 -20.53 -15.83 -3.64
CA ILE A 249 -19.48 -16.81 -3.98
C ILE A 249 -19.99 -17.73 -5.10
N ALA A 250 -21.21 -18.26 -4.97
CA ALA A 250 -21.84 -19.12 -5.98
C ALA A 250 -22.10 -18.39 -7.32
N ASP A 251 -22.37 -17.08 -7.29
CA ASP A 251 -22.47 -16.23 -8.49
C ASP A 251 -21.10 -15.88 -9.12
N GLY A 252 -20.02 -16.48 -8.61
CA GLY A 252 -18.68 -16.38 -9.19
C GLY A 252 -17.99 -15.06 -8.88
N LEU A 253 -18.24 -14.42 -7.73
CA LEU A 253 -17.55 -13.19 -7.34
C LEU A 253 -16.02 -13.35 -7.39
N ILE A 254 -15.49 -14.47 -6.90
CA ILE A 254 -14.05 -14.77 -6.90
C ILE A 254 -13.53 -14.84 -8.34
N ASP A 255 -14.21 -15.61 -9.20
CA ASP A 255 -13.85 -15.75 -10.61
C ASP A 255 -13.86 -14.40 -11.34
N LYS A 256 -14.85 -13.54 -11.07
CA LYS A 256 -14.94 -12.18 -11.63
C LYS A 256 -13.73 -11.35 -11.22
N VAL A 257 -13.32 -11.39 -9.95
CA VAL A 257 -12.12 -10.68 -9.45
C VAL A 257 -10.84 -11.23 -10.09
N GLN A 258 -10.68 -12.55 -10.14
CA GLN A 258 -9.50 -13.17 -10.75
C GLN A 258 -9.39 -12.88 -12.24
N ARG A 259 -10.51 -12.91 -12.98
CA ARG A 259 -10.54 -12.54 -14.42
C ARG A 259 -10.15 -11.10 -14.63
N ALA A 260 -10.62 -10.18 -13.79
CA ALA A 260 -10.23 -8.78 -13.84
C ALA A 260 -8.74 -8.60 -13.57
N ALA A 261 -8.18 -9.27 -12.56
CA ALA A 261 -6.75 -9.22 -12.27
C ALA A 261 -5.90 -9.81 -13.41
N ALA A 262 -6.33 -10.93 -14.00
CA ALA A 262 -5.69 -11.54 -15.16
C ALA A 262 -5.76 -10.66 -16.41
N GLU A 263 -6.88 -9.98 -16.64
CA GLU A 263 -7.03 -9.01 -17.73
C GLU A 263 -6.05 -7.84 -17.59
N LEU A 264 -5.94 -7.25 -16.40
CA LEU A 264 -4.96 -6.19 -16.17
C LEU A 264 -3.53 -6.71 -16.31
N SER A 265 -3.25 -7.93 -15.84
CA SER A 265 -1.92 -8.55 -16.01
C SER A 265 -1.56 -8.70 -17.49
N ARG A 266 -2.50 -9.15 -18.34
CA ARG A 266 -2.28 -9.25 -19.80
C ARG A 266 -2.00 -7.89 -20.44
N ARG A 267 -2.69 -6.83 -20.00
CA ARG A 267 -2.43 -5.46 -20.47
C ARG A 267 -1.04 -4.97 -20.08
N LEU A 268 -0.50 -5.47 -18.97
CA LEU A 268 0.88 -5.27 -18.52
C LEU A 268 1.85 -6.32 -19.12
N ASN A 269 1.52 -6.89 -20.28
CA ASN A 269 2.34 -7.87 -20.99
C ASN A 269 2.70 -9.15 -20.20
N TYR A 270 1.95 -9.50 -19.15
CA TYR A 270 2.11 -10.80 -18.50
C TYR A 270 1.67 -11.92 -19.44
N ARG A 271 2.57 -12.89 -19.65
CA ARG A 271 2.29 -14.17 -20.30
C ARG A 271 2.37 -15.27 -19.25
N SER A 272 1.31 -16.05 -19.11
CA SER A 272 1.33 -17.25 -18.28
C SER A 272 2.14 -18.31 -19.03
N ASP A 273 3.47 -18.28 -18.90
CA ASP A 273 4.27 -19.41 -19.30
C ASP A 273 4.09 -20.52 -18.25
N ASP A 274 3.87 -21.75 -18.71
CA ASP A 274 3.78 -22.98 -17.91
C ASP A 274 5.06 -23.16 -17.08
N GLU A 275 5.11 -22.56 -15.89
CA GLU A 275 5.74 -23.08 -14.67
C GLU A 275 5.61 -22.03 -13.57
N HIS A 276 4.96 -22.41 -12.47
CA HIS A 276 4.75 -21.60 -11.27
C HIS A 276 6.06 -21.30 -10.53
N THR A 277 6.93 -20.47 -11.10
CA THR A 277 8.24 -20.11 -10.55
C THR A 277 8.12 -19.41 -9.19
N PHE A 278 7.00 -18.74 -8.91
CA PHE A 278 6.72 -18.12 -7.61
C PHE A 278 6.37 -19.12 -6.50
N LEU A 279 5.82 -20.29 -6.81
CA LEU A 279 5.53 -21.32 -5.80
C LEU A 279 6.85 -21.83 -5.17
N LYS A 280 7.92 -21.91 -5.98
CA LYS A 280 9.26 -22.29 -5.50
C LYS A 280 9.81 -21.29 -4.45
N ALA A 281 9.56 -19.99 -4.63
CA ALA A 281 9.99 -18.96 -3.66
C ALA A 281 9.26 -19.07 -2.31
N LEU A 282 8.05 -19.63 -2.32
CA LEU A 282 7.25 -19.94 -1.13
C LEU A 282 7.51 -21.34 -0.55
N GLY A 283 8.46 -22.10 -1.12
CA GLY A 283 8.74 -23.49 -0.73
C GLY A 283 7.64 -24.49 -1.11
N LEU A 284 6.75 -24.12 -2.03
CA LEU A 284 5.66 -24.94 -2.53
C LEU A 284 6.12 -25.67 -3.81
N ARG A 285 5.73 -26.95 -3.94
CA ARG A 285 6.00 -27.77 -5.13
C ARG A 285 4.96 -27.55 -6.22
#